data_AF-A0A2V1H0X1-F1
#
_entry.id   AF-A0A2V1H0X1-F1
#
_cell.length_a   1.000
_cell.length_b   1.000
_cell.length_c   1.000
_cell.angle_alpha   90.00
_cell.angle_beta   90.00
_cell.angle_gamma   90.00
#
_symmetry.space_group_name_H-M   'P 1'
#
loop_
_entity.id
_entity.type
_entity.pdbx_description
1 polymer ?
#
loop_
_entity_poly.entity_id
_entity_poly.type
_entity_poly.pdbx_seq_one_letter_code
_entity_poly.pdbx_strand_id
1 'polypeptide(L)'
;MNKLIRKIFVISLLLMLCACAQQPVFQLNQSALNLFENTHQQTNQQWYKLAVVWHWPQGQKIDWSLDGLLAHQVLGPWLIDSELDDLREAPKLWRFHRRALREGGHRFSLLILVTPEQAKSLEIWLATQPIWHELQQQGVIETASLDVLPQNDLPLLAVGADPIWPEDLQQQWQFYIHGVSRMWLGLLGSRVQQQLLEDDPRSATELDLKQLLALYQKVQDSMTMLWQEQGKHALLHHLNAIFAYQPLVIDQQWLIQF
;
A
#
# COMPACT_ATOMS: atom_id res chain seq x y z
N MET A 1 50.90 -18.49 -46.02
CA MET A 1 50.43 -17.72 -44.84
C MET A 1 51.56 -17.66 -43.81
N ASN A 2 52.00 -16.46 -43.44
CA ASN A 2 53.18 -16.26 -42.59
C ASN A 2 53.00 -16.93 -41.22
N LYS A 3 54.04 -17.59 -40.67
CA LYS A 3 53.97 -18.29 -39.37
C LYS A 3 53.48 -17.37 -38.24
N LEU A 4 53.75 -16.07 -38.37
CA LEU A 4 53.27 -15.04 -37.45
C LEU A 4 51.74 -14.85 -37.49
N ILE A 5 51.14 -14.82 -38.69
CA ILE A 5 49.69 -14.65 -38.88
C ILE A 5 48.94 -15.85 -38.30
N ARG A 6 49.46 -17.07 -38.50
CA ARG A 6 48.85 -18.28 -37.93
C ARG A 6 48.89 -18.29 -36.39
N LYS A 7 49.95 -17.75 -35.77
CA LYS A 7 50.03 -17.62 -34.30
C LYS A 7 49.04 -16.58 -33.77
N ILE A 8 48.95 -15.42 -34.42
CA ILE A 8 48.00 -14.37 -34.04
C ILE A 8 46.56 -14.90 -34.14
N PHE A 9 46.23 -15.62 -35.22
CA PHE A 9 44.89 -16.16 -35.41
C PHE A 9 44.51 -17.20 -34.34
N VAL A 10 45.43 -18.09 -33.97
CA VAL A 10 45.19 -19.09 -32.90
C VAL A 10 45.04 -18.42 -31.54
N ILE A 11 45.83 -17.38 -31.25
CA ILE A 11 45.72 -16.62 -29.99
C ILE A 11 44.38 -15.86 -29.93
N SER A 12 43.97 -15.18 -31.00
CA SER A 12 42.66 -14.51 -31.06
C SER A 12 41.50 -15.48 -30.94
N LEU A 13 41.58 -16.66 -31.55
CA LEU A 13 40.55 -17.70 -31.44
C LEU A 13 40.45 -18.25 -30.00
N LEU A 14 41.58 -18.46 -29.33
CA LEU A 14 41.64 -18.87 -27.93
C LEU A 14 41.09 -17.78 -26.98
N LEU A 15 41.39 -16.50 -27.25
CA LEU A 15 40.88 -15.38 -26.47
C LEU A 15 39.37 -15.20 -26.62
N MET A 16 38.80 -15.44 -27.81
CA MET A 16 37.35 -15.38 -28.02
C MET A 16 36.60 -16.57 -27.37
N LEU A 17 37.23 -17.74 -27.25
CA LEU A 17 36.63 -18.89 -26.57
C LEU A 17 36.62 -18.76 -25.04
N CYS A 18 37.51 -17.95 -24.46
CA CYS A 18 37.51 -17.66 -23.01
C CYS A 18 36.46 -16.61 -22.59
N ALA A 19 35.86 -15.86 -23.53
CA ALA A 19 34.87 -14.82 -23.23
C ALA A 19 33.46 -15.39 -22.90
N CYS A 20 33.25 -16.70 -23.06
CA CYS A 20 32.05 -17.39 -22.59
C CYS A 20 32.23 -18.04 -21.20
N ALA A 21 33.34 -17.76 -20.50
CA ALA A 21 33.54 -18.23 -19.13
C ALA A 21 32.55 -17.50 -18.21
N GLN A 22 31.52 -18.25 -17.78
CA GLN A 22 30.63 -18.03 -16.64
C GLN A 22 30.54 -16.55 -16.23
N GLN A 23 29.49 -15.87 -16.69
CA GLN A 23 29.01 -14.73 -15.91
C GLN A 23 28.87 -15.22 -14.47
N PRO A 24 29.48 -14.55 -13.47
CA PRO A 24 29.24 -14.91 -12.09
C PRO A 24 27.73 -14.90 -11.95
N VAL A 25 27.17 -16.08 -11.63
CA VAL A 25 25.77 -16.15 -11.22
C VAL A 25 25.65 -15.08 -10.17
N PHE A 26 24.81 -14.07 -10.44
CA PHE A 26 24.55 -13.03 -9.47
C PHE A 26 23.98 -13.78 -8.26
N GLN A 27 24.83 -14.09 -7.30
CA GLN A 27 24.40 -14.52 -5.99
C GLN A 27 23.69 -13.28 -5.47
N LEU A 28 22.36 -13.28 -5.63
CA LEU A 28 21.48 -12.38 -4.92
C LEU A 28 22.03 -12.34 -3.52
N ASN A 29 22.63 -11.20 -3.17
CA ASN A 29 23.46 -11.09 -2.00
C ASN A 29 22.56 -11.56 -0.86
N GLN A 30 22.88 -12.69 -0.23
CA GLN A 30 22.08 -13.21 0.87
C GLN A 30 21.92 -12.12 1.93
N SER A 31 22.85 -11.17 2.01
CA SER A 31 22.73 -9.94 2.78
C SER A 31 21.46 -9.11 2.54
N ALA A 32 20.92 -9.04 1.32
CA ALA A 32 19.67 -8.31 1.04
C ALA A 32 18.45 -9.09 1.56
N LEU A 33 18.38 -10.40 1.32
CA LEU A 33 17.34 -11.29 1.88
C LEU A 33 17.45 -11.37 3.42
N ASN A 34 18.66 -11.49 3.95
CA ASN A 34 19.00 -11.54 5.37
C ASN A 34 18.82 -10.18 6.07
N LEU A 35 18.90 -9.05 5.36
CA LEU A 35 18.54 -7.73 5.91
C LEU A 35 17.05 -7.70 6.27
N PHE A 36 16.20 -8.38 5.49
CA PHE A 36 14.77 -8.48 5.81
C PHE A 36 14.49 -9.55 6.85
N GLU A 37 15.07 -10.76 6.73
CA GLU A 37 14.86 -11.83 7.73
C GLU A 37 15.37 -11.46 9.14
N ASN A 38 16.55 -10.84 9.26
CA ASN A 38 17.11 -10.49 10.58
C ASN A 38 16.39 -9.29 11.23
N THR A 39 15.78 -8.39 10.46
CA THR A 39 15.00 -7.26 11.01
C THR A 39 13.69 -7.76 11.62
N HIS A 40 13.16 -8.90 11.16
CA HIS A 40 11.89 -9.47 11.63
C HIS A 40 12.05 -10.46 12.78
N GLN A 41 13.18 -11.16 12.91
CA GLN A 41 13.40 -12.07 14.04
C GLN A 41 13.75 -11.36 15.37
N GLN A 42 14.12 -10.08 15.35
CA GLN A 42 14.49 -9.32 16.55
C GLN A 42 13.44 -8.32 17.03
N THR A 43 12.33 -8.15 16.32
CA THR A 43 11.32 -7.14 16.66
C THR A 43 10.06 -7.82 17.22
N ASN A 44 9.56 -7.35 18.37
CA ASN A 44 8.28 -7.79 18.97
C ASN A 44 7.08 -7.29 18.16
N GLN A 45 7.16 -7.34 16.83
CA GLN A 45 6.17 -6.82 15.89
C GLN A 45 5.10 -7.85 15.59
N GLN A 46 3.87 -7.37 15.45
CA GLN A 46 2.71 -8.16 15.10
C GLN A 46 1.85 -7.37 14.12
N TRP A 47 1.03 -8.09 13.37
CA TRP A 47 0.03 -7.43 12.55
C TRP A 47 -1.15 -6.99 13.41
N TYR A 48 -1.46 -5.71 13.35
CA TYR A 48 -2.68 -5.14 13.87
C TYR A 48 -3.61 -4.75 12.73
N LYS A 49 -4.91 -4.78 13.00
CA LYS A 49 -5.95 -4.33 12.08
C LYS A 49 -6.83 -3.31 12.77
N LEU A 50 -6.77 -2.06 12.31
CA LEU A 50 -7.80 -1.07 12.55
C LEU A 50 -8.94 -1.35 11.57
N ALA A 51 -10.12 -1.70 12.06
CA ALA A 51 -11.33 -1.87 11.26
C ALA A 51 -12.33 -0.78 11.60
N VAL A 52 -12.77 0.00 10.61
CA VAL A 52 -13.79 1.04 10.75
C VAL A 52 -14.98 0.63 9.89
N VAL A 53 -16.16 0.56 10.49
CA VAL A 53 -17.42 0.33 9.81
C VAL A 53 -18.17 1.64 9.73
N TRP A 54 -18.49 2.05 8.51
CA TRP A 54 -19.26 3.25 8.24
C TRP A 54 -20.75 2.95 8.32
N HIS A 55 -21.51 3.90 8.85
CA HIS A 55 -22.96 3.84 8.76
C HIS A 55 -23.37 3.97 7.27
N TRP A 56 -23.94 2.91 6.72
CA TRP A 56 -24.34 2.86 5.31
C TRP A 56 -25.80 2.39 5.18
N PRO A 57 -26.76 3.33 5.07
CA PRO A 57 -28.17 2.99 4.99
C PRO A 57 -28.54 2.19 3.74
N GLN A 58 -29.56 1.34 3.88
CA GLN A 58 -30.10 0.57 2.77
C GLN A 58 -30.60 1.50 1.65
N GLY A 59 -30.30 1.13 0.40
CA GLY A 59 -30.70 1.90 -0.78
C GLY A 59 -29.82 3.11 -1.10
N GLN A 60 -28.90 3.51 -0.23
CA GLN A 60 -27.94 4.56 -0.53
C GLN A 60 -26.75 4.04 -1.34
N LYS A 61 -26.16 4.93 -2.14
CA LYS A 61 -24.86 4.71 -2.79
C LYS A 61 -23.76 4.70 -1.72
N ILE A 62 -22.67 4.00 -2.02
CA ILE A 62 -21.50 3.98 -1.13
C ILE A 62 -20.81 5.33 -1.23
N ASP A 63 -20.51 5.94 -0.09
CA ASP A 63 -19.68 7.13 -0.02
C ASP A 63 -18.22 6.74 0.19
N TRP A 64 -17.53 6.53 -0.93
CA TRP A 64 -16.12 6.18 -0.94
C TRP A 64 -15.21 7.31 -0.43
N SER A 65 -15.72 8.55 -0.32
CA SER A 65 -14.93 9.70 0.11
C SER A 65 -14.54 9.63 1.59
N LEU A 66 -15.36 8.97 2.42
CA LEU A 66 -15.09 8.74 3.85
C LEU A 66 -13.76 8.00 4.07
N ASP A 67 -13.49 7.00 3.22
CA ASP A 67 -12.24 6.24 3.26
C ASP A 67 -11.04 7.16 2.98
N GLY A 68 -11.18 8.07 2.01
CA GLY A 68 -10.13 9.03 1.65
C GLY A 68 -9.89 10.07 2.75
N LEU A 69 -10.97 10.58 3.36
CA LEU A 69 -10.91 11.48 4.50
C LEU A 69 -10.14 10.86 5.66
N LEU A 70 -10.55 9.65 6.08
CA LEU A 70 -9.91 8.95 7.19
C LEU A 70 -8.45 8.61 6.87
N ALA A 71 -8.19 8.08 5.68
CA ALA A 71 -6.83 7.72 5.28
C ALA A 71 -5.89 8.93 5.26
N HIS A 72 -6.35 10.08 4.75
CA HIS A 72 -5.49 11.25 4.56
C HIS A 72 -5.43 12.15 5.79
N GLN A 73 -6.56 12.57 6.38
CA GLN A 73 -6.57 13.54 7.47
C GLN A 73 -6.24 12.92 8.83
N VAL A 74 -6.65 11.67 9.06
CA VAL A 74 -6.55 11.04 10.38
C VAL A 74 -5.36 10.11 10.44
N LEU A 75 -5.27 9.15 9.52
CA LEU A 75 -4.23 8.11 9.56
C LEU A 75 -2.93 8.55 8.88
N GLY A 76 -3.03 9.37 7.84
CA GLY A 76 -1.91 9.84 7.05
C GLY A 76 -0.78 10.39 7.91
N PRO A 77 -1.01 11.45 8.72
CA PRO A 77 0.03 12.02 9.57
C PRO A 77 0.72 10.96 10.42
N TRP A 78 -0.03 10.10 11.11
CA TRP A 78 0.57 9.05 11.94
C TRP A 78 1.36 8.01 11.12
N LEU A 79 0.98 7.72 9.88
CA LEU A 79 1.65 6.72 9.03
C LEU A 79 2.94 7.23 8.38
N ILE A 80 2.98 8.51 7.98
CA ILE A 80 4.09 9.04 7.16
C ILE A 80 4.92 10.12 7.85
N ASP A 81 4.37 10.81 8.83
CA ASP A 81 5.05 11.91 9.50
C ASP A 81 5.84 11.37 10.70
N SER A 82 7.15 11.25 10.49
CA SER A 82 8.11 10.87 11.54
C SER A 82 8.38 12.00 12.53
N GLU A 83 7.95 13.23 12.26
CA GLU A 83 8.19 14.40 13.14
C GLU A 83 7.11 14.56 14.21
N LEU A 84 6.02 13.78 14.17
CA LEU A 84 4.96 13.82 15.18
C LEU A 84 5.42 13.33 16.57
N ASP A 85 6.50 12.57 16.63
CA ASP A 85 7.13 12.10 17.86
C ASP A 85 8.59 11.77 17.56
N ASP A 86 9.53 12.59 18.06
CA ASP A 86 10.98 12.46 17.85
C ASP A 86 11.53 11.06 18.20
N LEU A 87 10.77 10.26 18.95
CA LEU A 87 11.15 8.91 19.39
C LEU A 87 10.46 7.79 18.60
N ARG A 88 9.52 8.10 17.71
CA ARG A 88 8.72 7.10 17.01
C ARG A 88 9.17 6.92 15.57
N GLU A 89 9.71 5.73 15.28
CA GLU A 89 9.89 5.30 13.89
C GLU A 89 8.53 5.05 13.21
N ALA A 90 8.37 5.58 11.98
CA ALA A 90 7.21 5.29 11.16
C ALA A 90 7.10 3.79 10.83
N PRO A 91 5.89 3.23 10.74
CA PRO A 91 5.70 1.81 10.44
C PRO A 91 6.22 1.46 9.05
N LYS A 92 7.00 0.38 8.97
CA LYS A 92 7.66 -0.06 7.72
C LYS A 92 6.72 -0.77 6.75
N LEU A 93 5.70 -1.46 7.26
CA LEU A 93 4.71 -2.18 6.47
C LEU A 93 3.30 -1.89 6.97
N TRP A 94 2.47 -1.42 6.05
CA TRP A 94 1.07 -1.16 6.28
C TRP A 94 0.33 -1.09 4.95
N ARG A 95 -0.97 -1.34 4.98
CA ARG A 95 -1.84 -1.25 3.80
C ARG A 95 -3.25 -0.86 4.16
N PHE A 96 -3.92 -0.18 3.23
CA PHE A 96 -5.35 0.06 3.32
C PHE A 96 -6.12 -1.03 2.58
N HIS A 97 -7.31 -1.34 3.11
CA HIS A 97 -8.29 -2.19 2.45
C HIS A 97 -9.65 -1.52 2.57
N ARG A 98 -10.29 -1.31 1.43
CA ARG A 98 -11.61 -0.69 1.29
C ARG A 98 -12.56 -1.75 0.75
N ARG A 99 -13.71 -1.95 1.41
CA ARG A 99 -14.69 -2.95 0.97
C ARG A 99 -16.10 -2.46 1.25
N ALA A 100 -17.01 -2.73 0.33
CA ALA A 100 -18.43 -2.52 0.54
C ALA A 100 -19.21 -3.71 0.00
N LEU A 101 -19.91 -4.41 0.88
CA LEU A 101 -20.81 -5.52 0.55
C LEU A 101 -22.11 -5.32 1.32
N ARG A 102 -23.26 -5.59 0.71
CA ARG A 102 -24.55 -5.37 1.39
C ARG A 102 -24.68 -6.17 2.69
N GLU A 103 -24.18 -7.40 2.70
CA GLU A 103 -24.16 -8.26 3.90
C GLU A 103 -22.98 -7.96 4.85
N GLY A 104 -21.98 -7.20 4.39
CA GLY A 104 -20.73 -6.95 5.12
C GLY A 104 -20.50 -5.50 5.55
N GLY A 105 -21.44 -4.60 5.21
CA GLY A 105 -21.31 -3.15 5.40
C GLY A 105 -20.28 -2.49 4.49
N HIS A 106 -20.15 -1.18 4.64
CA HIS A 106 -19.03 -0.40 4.10
C HIS A 106 -17.94 -0.33 5.17
N ARG A 107 -16.78 -0.90 4.86
CA ARG A 107 -15.67 -1.06 5.79
C ARG A 107 -14.39 -0.51 5.21
N PHE A 108 -13.72 0.30 6.02
CA PHE A 108 -12.33 0.66 5.84
C PHE A 108 -11.46 -0.14 6.80
N SER A 109 -10.27 -0.54 6.37
CA SER A 109 -9.30 -1.19 7.25
C SER A 109 -7.89 -0.74 6.98
N LEU A 110 -7.12 -0.52 8.04
CA LEU A 110 -5.67 -0.38 8.01
C LEU A 110 -5.09 -1.67 8.62
N LEU A 111 -4.30 -2.40 7.85
CA LEU A 111 -3.48 -3.49 8.36
C LEU A 111 -2.06 -2.97 8.49
N ILE A 112 -1.43 -3.21 9.64
CA ILE A 112 -0.15 -2.60 9.96
C ILE A 112 0.73 -3.52 10.81
N LEU A 113 2.01 -3.60 10.46
CA LEU A 113 3.01 -4.36 11.21
C LEU A 113 3.77 -3.43 12.17
N VAL A 114 3.49 -3.58 13.47
CA VAL A 114 3.99 -2.70 14.54
C VAL A 114 4.17 -3.45 15.85
N THR A 115 4.90 -2.88 16.81
CA THR A 115 4.93 -3.40 18.18
C THR A 115 3.64 -3.06 18.94
N PRO A 116 3.33 -3.74 20.07
CA PRO A 116 2.19 -3.38 20.92
C PRO A 116 2.20 -1.92 21.39
N GLU A 117 3.39 -1.34 21.65
CA GLU A 117 3.54 0.05 22.08
C GLU A 117 3.15 1.02 20.96
N GLN A 118 3.58 0.74 19.73
CA GLN A 118 3.18 1.51 18.54
C GLN A 118 1.70 1.35 18.23
N ALA A 119 1.12 0.16 18.41
CA ALA A 119 -0.33 -0.02 18.29
C ALA A 119 -1.08 0.81 19.34
N LYS A 120 -0.58 0.84 20.58
CA LYS A 120 -1.17 1.67 21.63
C LYS A 120 -1.07 3.17 21.33
N SER A 121 0.04 3.62 20.75
CA SER A 121 0.19 5.02 20.35
C SER A 121 -0.75 5.41 19.21
N LEU A 122 -1.10 4.49 18.31
CA LEU A 122 -2.15 4.70 17.31
C LEU A 122 -3.53 4.90 17.96
N GLU A 123 -3.90 4.11 18.96
CA GLU A 123 -5.18 4.32 19.68
C GLU A 123 -5.23 5.70 20.35
N ILE A 124 -4.14 6.10 21.00
CA ILE A 124 -4.01 7.41 21.63
C ILE A 124 -4.12 8.51 20.57
N TRP A 125 -3.41 8.36 19.44
CA TRP A 125 -3.48 9.28 18.32
C TRP A 125 -4.91 9.45 17.78
N LEU A 126 -5.64 8.35 17.56
CA LEU A 126 -7.03 8.41 17.11
C LEU A 126 -7.90 9.19 18.10
N ALA A 127 -7.69 8.95 19.41
CA ALA A 127 -8.38 9.65 20.48
C ALA A 127 -8.01 11.13 20.61
N THR A 128 -6.99 11.64 19.93
CA THR A 128 -6.67 13.08 19.90
C THR A 128 -7.17 13.77 18.63
N GLN A 129 -7.61 13.05 17.60
CA GLN A 129 -8.03 13.66 16.33
C GLN A 129 -9.46 14.23 16.42
N PRO A 130 -9.67 15.55 16.21
CA PRO A 130 -11.00 16.15 16.26
C PRO A 130 -11.97 15.53 15.23
N ILE A 131 -11.50 15.31 14.00
CA ILE A 131 -12.29 14.70 12.92
C ILE A 131 -12.78 13.30 13.30
N TRP A 132 -11.95 12.51 13.97
CA TRP A 132 -12.32 11.16 14.43
C TRP A 132 -13.50 11.22 15.41
N HIS A 133 -13.42 12.09 16.42
CA HIS A 133 -14.50 12.28 17.39
C HIS A 133 -15.77 12.80 16.75
N GLU A 134 -15.67 13.76 15.83
CA GLU A 134 -16.84 14.35 15.18
C GLU A 134 -17.58 13.30 14.32
N LEU A 135 -16.84 12.46 13.60
CA LEU A 135 -17.41 11.33 12.83
C LEU A 135 -18.12 10.31 13.75
N GLN A 136 -17.59 10.04 14.94
CA GLN A 136 -18.25 9.17 15.92
C GLN A 136 -19.51 9.82 16.52
N GLN A 137 -19.43 11.10 16.92
CA GLN A 137 -20.55 11.83 17.52
C GLN A 137 -21.73 11.99 16.55
N GLN A 138 -21.45 12.17 15.26
CA GLN A 138 -22.47 12.26 14.21
C GLN A 138 -22.99 10.87 13.76
N GLY A 139 -22.46 9.77 14.31
CA GLY A 139 -22.87 8.42 13.94
C GLY A 139 -22.45 7.99 12.53
N VAL A 140 -21.47 8.68 11.94
CA VAL A 140 -20.89 8.30 10.63
C VAL A 140 -20.03 7.05 10.77
N ILE A 141 -19.27 6.94 11.86
CA ILE A 141 -18.60 5.71 12.28
C ILE A 141 -19.58 4.91 13.14
N GLU A 142 -19.99 3.74 12.66
CA GLU A 142 -20.86 2.82 13.40
C GLU A 142 -20.05 2.05 14.45
N THR A 143 -18.92 1.48 14.04
CA THR A 143 -17.99 0.78 14.94
C THR A 143 -16.54 0.98 14.49
N ALA A 144 -15.62 0.94 15.44
CA ALA A 144 -14.20 0.90 15.18
C ALA A 144 -13.49 -0.03 16.18
N SER A 145 -12.54 -0.84 15.71
CA SER A 145 -11.72 -1.72 16.56
C SER A 145 -10.27 -1.75 16.07
N LEU A 146 -9.33 -1.91 17.00
CA LEU A 146 -7.93 -2.18 16.71
C LEU A 146 -7.56 -3.53 17.32
N ASP A 147 -7.44 -4.54 16.48
CA ASP A 147 -7.26 -5.94 16.92
C ASP A 147 -5.94 -6.52 16.42
N VAL A 148 -5.30 -7.37 17.22
CA VAL A 148 -4.16 -8.18 16.77
C VAL A 148 -4.67 -9.24 15.79
N LEU A 149 -4.00 -9.40 14.65
CA LEU A 149 -4.27 -10.48 13.72
C LEU A 149 -3.60 -11.77 14.19
N PRO A 150 -4.32 -12.90 14.20
CA PRO A 150 -3.73 -14.18 14.58
C PRO A 150 -2.69 -14.61 13.55
N GLN A 151 -1.51 -15.01 14.01
CA GLN A 151 -0.43 -15.44 13.12
C GLN A 151 -0.61 -16.89 12.63
N ASN A 152 -1.33 -17.76 13.37
CA ASN A 152 -1.69 -19.14 12.98
C ASN A 152 -0.55 -19.93 12.32
N ASP A 153 0.64 -19.93 12.93
CA ASP A 153 1.87 -20.58 12.44
C ASP A 153 2.41 -20.08 11.08
N LEU A 154 1.83 -19.04 10.51
CA LEU A 154 2.33 -18.42 9.28
C LEU A 154 3.61 -17.61 9.55
N PRO A 155 4.52 -17.53 8.58
CA PRO A 155 5.57 -16.51 8.58
C PRO A 155 4.96 -15.12 8.76
N LEU A 156 5.60 -14.25 9.54
CA LEU A 156 5.09 -12.91 9.88
C LEU A 156 4.65 -12.11 8.64
N LEU A 157 5.39 -12.21 7.53
CA LEU A 157 5.10 -11.50 6.28
C LEU A 157 3.95 -12.14 5.47
N ALA A 158 3.63 -13.41 5.69
CA ALA A 158 2.50 -14.07 5.03
C ALA A 158 1.14 -13.72 5.68
N VAL A 159 1.13 -13.16 6.90
CA VAL A 159 -0.10 -12.85 7.63
C VAL A 159 -0.98 -11.87 6.84
N GLY A 160 -2.19 -12.33 6.50
CA GLY A 160 -3.17 -11.56 5.73
C GLY A 160 -3.01 -11.63 4.21
N ALA A 161 -2.05 -12.40 3.69
CA ALA A 161 -2.08 -12.84 2.29
C ALA A 161 -3.17 -13.92 2.10
N ASP A 162 -3.56 -14.18 0.84
CA ASP A 162 -4.48 -15.27 0.54
C ASP A 162 -3.75 -16.62 0.71
N PRO A 163 -4.25 -17.55 1.55
CA PRO A 163 -3.60 -18.83 1.79
C PRO A 163 -3.53 -19.73 0.54
N ILE A 164 -4.32 -19.46 -0.51
CA ILE A 164 -4.26 -20.24 -1.76
C ILE A 164 -3.06 -19.86 -2.64
N TRP A 165 -2.43 -18.71 -2.38
CA TRP A 165 -1.30 -18.24 -3.18
C TRP A 165 -0.03 -19.05 -2.89
N PRO A 166 0.89 -19.16 -3.86
CA PRO A 166 2.24 -19.67 -3.60
C PRO A 166 2.94 -18.92 -2.44
N GLU A 167 3.76 -19.63 -1.68
CA GLU A 167 4.40 -19.10 -0.46
C GLU A 167 5.25 -17.84 -0.74
N ASP A 168 6.01 -17.84 -1.83
CA ASP A 168 6.82 -16.70 -2.26
C ASP A 168 5.94 -15.47 -2.52
N LEU A 169 4.79 -15.64 -3.19
CA LEU A 169 3.83 -14.55 -3.39
C LEU A 169 3.24 -14.08 -2.06
N GLN A 170 2.87 -14.98 -1.15
CA GLN A 170 2.36 -14.58 0.17
C GLN A 170 3.36 -13.70 0.94
N GLN A 171 4.64 -14.04 0.90
CA GLN A 171 5.70 -13.28 1.58
C GLN A 171 5.99 -11.92 0.91
N GLN A 172 5.94 -11.86 -0.43
CA GLN A 172 6.22 -10.62 -1.18
C GLN A 172 5.02 -9.66 -1.25
N TRP A 173 3.81 -10.20 -1.10
CA TRP A 173 2.56 -9.45 -1.23
C TRP A 173 2.51 -8.18 -0.37
N GLN A 174 2.97 -8.26 0.88
CA GLN A 174 2.90 -7.12 1.82
C GLN A 174 3.70 -5.92 1.34
N PHE A 175 4.86 -6.14 0.72
CA PHE A 175 5.69 -5.06 0.17
C PHE A 175 5.00 -4.41 -1.03
N TYR A 176 4.45 -5.22 -1.93
CA TYR A 176 3.73 -4.73 -3.11
C TYR A 176 2.53 -3.87 -2.68
N ILE A 177 1.64 -4.41 -1.86
CA ILE A 177 0.40 -3.73 -1.47
C ILE A 177 0.65 -2.53 -0.54
N HIS A 178 1.73 -2.56 0.24
CA HIS A 178 2.21 -1.38 0.97
C HIS A 178 2.57 -0.25 0.01
N GLY A 179 3.37 -0.53 -1.02
CA GLY A 179 3.72 0.44 -2.05
C GLY A 179 2.49 1.03 -2.75
N VAL A 180 1.50 0.18 -3.10
CA VAL A 180 0.22 0.62 -3.67
C VAL A 180 -0.53 1.54 -2.70
N SER A 181 -0.62 1.17 -1.43
CA SER A 181 -1.32 1.98 -0.41
C SER A 181 -0.63 3.33 -0.18
N ARG A 182 0.70 3.36 -0.14
CA ARG A 182 1.51 4.57 -0.02
C ARG A 182 1.33 5.49 -1.22
N MET A 183 1.37 4.95 -2.43
CA MET A 183 1.11 5.71 -3.66
C MET A 183 -0.30 6.30 -3.65
N TRP A 184 -1.31 5.51 -3.31
CA TRP A 184 -2.70 5.98 -3.23
C TRP A 184 -2.86 7.13 -2.21
N LEU A 185 -2.23 7.01 -1.03
CA LEU A 185 -2.24 8.07 -0.02
C LEU A 185 -1.56 9.36 -0.53
N GLY A 186 -0.43 9.24 -1.24
CA GLY A 186 0.25 10.39 -1.85
C GLY A 186 -0.58 11.06 -2.95
N LEU A 187 -1.30 10.27 -3.76
CA LEU A 187 -2.22 10.79 -4.77
C LEU A 187 -3.39 11.53 -4.10
N LEU A 188 -3.97 10.99 -3.03
CA LEU A 188 -5.00 11.69 -2.25
C LEU A 188 -4.51 13.07 -1.79
N GLY A 189 -3.33 13.14 -1.17
CA GLY A 189 -2.78 14.42 -0.71
C GLY A 189 -2.56 15.41 -1.84
N SER A 190 -2.04 14.95 -2.98
CA SER A 190 -1.86 15.80 -4.16
C SER A 190 -3.18 16.34 -4.70
N ARG A 191 -4.25 15.52 -4.70
CA ARG A 191 -5.59 15.94 -5.14
C ARG A 191 -6.28 16.88 -4.15
N VAL A 192 -6.13 16.65 -2.86
CA VAL A 192 -6.61 17.57 -1.81
C VAL A 192 -5.97 18.94 -2.00
N GLN A 193 -4.63 18.99 -2.13
CA GLN A 193 -3.90 20.23 -2.36
C GLN A 193 -4.39 20.96 -3.62
N GLN A 194 -4.56 20.24 -4.73
CA GLN A 194 -5.06 20.81 -5.97
C GLN A 194 -6.46 21.39 -5.80
N GLN A 195 -7.38 20.65 -5.17
CA GLN A 195 -8.76 21.09 -5.01
C GLN A 195 -8.89 22.34 -4.11
N LEU A 196 -8.08 22.42 -3.05
CA LEU A 196 -8.02 23.62 -2.20
C LEU A 196 -7.50 24.83 -2.99
N LEU A 197 -6.45 24.67 -3.81
CA LEU A 197 -5.95 25.77 -4.63
C LEU A 197 -6.99 26.29 -5.65
N GLU A 198 -7.89 25.43 -6.13
CA GLU A 198 -8.92 25.78 -7.11
C GLU A 198 -10.17 26.41 -6.47
N ASP A 199 -10.64 25.88 -5.34
CA ASP A 199 -11.95 26.26 -4.77
C ASP A 199 -11.87 27.13 -3.51
N ASP A 200 -10.84 26.95 -2.68
CA ASP A 200 -10.77 27.52 -1.34
C ASP A 200 -9.34 27.55 -0.80
N PRO A 201 -8.65 28.70 -0.79
CA PRO A 201 -7.24 28.80 -0.44
C PRO A 201 -6.95 28.55 1.05
N ARG A 202 -7.96 28.21 1.85
CA ARG A 202 -7.78 27.81 3.26
C ARG A 202 -7.10 26.45 3.38
N SER A 203 -6.43 26.23 4.50
CA SER A 203 -5.89 24.91 4.82
C SER A 203 -7.02 23.91 5.06
N ALA A 204 -6.83 22.62 4.71
CA ALA A 204 -7.77 21.55 5.06
C ALA A 204 -8.07 21.53 6.57
N THR A 205 -7.10 21.91 7.41
CA THR A 205 -7.23 21.96 8.87
C THR A 205 -8.16 23.06 9.38
N GLU A 206 -8.55 24.01 8.52
CA GLU A 206 -9.45 25.13 8.87
C GLU A 206 -10.90 24.89 8.44
N LEU A 207 -11.15 23.77 7.75
CA LEU A 207 -12.48 23.39 7.28
C LEU A 207 -13.24 22.64 8.38
N ASP A 208 -14.54 22.93 8.50
CA ASP A 208 -15.42 22.10 9.33
C ASP A 208 -15.68 20.73 8.66
N LEU A 209 -16.26 19.77 9.40
CA LEU A 209 -16.49 18.42 8.86
C LEU A 209 -17.37 18.43 7.61
N LYS A 210 -18.39 19.29 7.54
CA LYS A 210 -19.28 19.35 6.37
C LYS A 210 -18.51 19.81 5.13
N GLN A 211 -17.64 20.80 5.28
CA GLN A 211 -16.76 21.29 4.23
C GLN A 211 -15.72 20.23 3.83
N LEU A 212 -15.14 19.53 4.81
CA LEU A 212 -14.22 18.42 4.56
C LEU A 212 -14.90 17.30 3.77
N LEU A 213 -16.10 16.86 4.15
CA LEU A 213 -16.83 15.83 3.41
C LEU A 213 -17.09 16.24 1.95
N ALA A 214 -17.49 17.49 1.72
CA ALA A 214 -17.69 18.01 0.37
C ALA A 214 -16.38 18.06 -0.44
N LEU A 215 -15.28 18.45 0.18
CA LEU A 215 -13.94 18.41 -0.43
C LEU A 215 -13.56 16.98 -0.82
N TYR A 216 -13.72 16.02 0.08
CA TYR A 216 -13.34 14.63 -0.18
C TYR A 216 -14.22 13.94 -1.21
N GLN A 217 -15.48 14.35 -1.37
CA GLN A 217 -16.32 13.87 -2.46
C GLN A 217 -15.72 14.27 -3.82
N LYS A 218 -15.31 15.54 -3.98
CA LYS A 218 -14.65 16.01 -5.21
C LYS A 218 -13.31 15.30 -5.45
N VAL A 219 -12.53 15.10 -4.38
CA VAL A 219 -11.27 14.33 -4.45
C VAL A 219 -11.53 12.90 -4.90
N GLN A 220 -12.57 12.23 -4.37
CA GLN A 220 -12.93 10.87 -4.77
C GLN A 220 -13.37 10.80 -6.24
N ASP A 221 -14.12 11.80 -6.74
CA ASP A 221 -14.50 11.88 -8.15
C ASP A 221 -13.25 12.05 -9.04
N SER A 222 -12.35 12.95 -8.67
CA SER A 222 -11.06 13.17 -9.36
C SER A 222 -10.16 11.92 -9.34
N MET A 223 -10.09 11.22 -8.20
CA MET A 223 -9.36 9.95 -8.08
C MET A 223 -9.96 8.86 -8.97
N THR A 224 -11.29 8.82 -9.09
CA THR A 224 -12.00 7.88 -9.97
C THR A 224 -11.68 8.16 -11.44
N MET A 225 -11.73 9.41 -11.87
CA MET A 225 -11.34 9.80 -13.22
C MET A 225 -9.87 9.47 -13.51
N LEU A 226 -8.96 9.81 -12.58
CA LEU A 226 -7.53 9.47 -12.71
C LEU A 226 -7.34 7.96 -12.93
N TRP A 227 -8.02 7.12 -12.13
CA TRP A 227 -7.93 5.67 -12.28
C TRP A 227 -8.49 5.21 -13.63
N GLN A 228 -9.66 5.68 -14.03
CA GLN A 228 -10.31 5.28 -15.29
C GLN A 228 -9.51 5.68 -16.53
N GLU A 229 -8.94 6.88 -16.52
CA GLU A 229 -8.20 7.42 -17.68
C GLU A 229 -6.75 6.95 -17.72
N GLN A 230 -6.07 6.94 -16.57
CA GLN A 230 -4.62 6.72 -16.49
C GLN A 230 -4.24 5.37 -15.90
N GLY A 231 -5.13 4.69 -15.17
CA GLY A 231 -4.83 3.43 -14.49
C GLY A 231 -4.33 2.33 -15.43
N LYS A 232 -4.90 2.24 -16.65
CA LYS A 232 -4.44 1.28 -17.67
C LYS A 232 -2.98 1.50 -18.05
N HIS A 233 -2.55 2.74 -18.25
CA HIS A 233 -1.20 3.05 -18.70
C HIS A 233 -0.21 3.15 -17.53
N ALA A 234 -0.52 3.96 -16.52
CA ALA A 234 0.39 4.20 -15.41
C ALA A 234 0.56 2.97 -14.50
N LEU A 235 -0.48 2.16 -14.33
CA LEU A 235 -0.48 1.07 -13.35
C LEU A 235 -0.48 -0.30 -14.01
N LEU A 236 -1.46 -0.61 -14.87
CA LEU A 236 -1.55 -1.95 -15.47
C LEU A 236 -0.44 -2.22 -16.49
N HIS A 237 -0.10 -1.26 -17.35
CA HIS A 237 0.97 -1.43 -18.34
C HIS A 237 2.34 -1.61 -17.66
N HIS A 238 2.68 -0.78 -16.67
CA HIS A 238 3.95 -0.92 -15.95
C HIS A 238 4.00 -2.18 -15.06
N LEU A 239 2.88 -2.58 -14.45
CA LEU A 239 2.78 -3.87 -13.76
C LEU A 239 3.01 -5.03 -14.72
N ASN A 240 2.39 -5.01 -15.90
CA ASN A 240 2.60 -6.06 -16.88
C ASN A 240 4.04 -6.06 -17.43
N ALA A 241 4.68 -4.90 -17.54
CA ALA A 241 6.05 -4.75 -18.03
C ALA A 241 7.06 -5.51 -17.15
N ILE A 242 6.91 -5.50 -15.82
CA ILE A 242 7.82 -6.23 -14.92
C ILE A 242 7.65 -7.75 -15.02
N PHE A 243 6.50 -8.22 -15.52
CA PHE A 243 6.25 -9.62 -15.87
C PHE A 243 6.46 -9.90 -17.36
N ALA A 244 7.31 -9.10 -18.02
CA ALA A 244 7.68 -9.25 -19.43
C ALA A 244 6.47 -9.30 -20.39
N TYR A 245 5.42 -8.55 -20.07
CA TYR A 245 4.17 -8.43 -20.83
C TYR A 245 3.45 -9.76 -21.10
N GLN A 246 3.66 -10.78 -20.25
CA GLN A 246 2.96 -12.04 -20.40
C GLN A 246 1.44 -11.83 -20.25
N PRO A 247 0.61 -12.42 -21.13
CA PRO A 247 -0.83 -12.30 -21.03
C PRO A 247 -1.36 -12.83 -19.68
N LEU A 248 -2.22 -12.04 -19.03
CA LEU A 248 -2.95 -12.51 -17.86
C LEU A 248 -4.16 -13.33 -18.31
N VAL A 249 -4.32 -14.52 -17.74
CA VAL A 249 -5.55 -15.29 -17.88
C VAL A 249 -6.56 -14.71 -16.90
N ILE A 250 -7.55 -14.00 -17.44
CA ILE A 250 -8.68 -13.48 -16.68
C ILE A 250 -9.82 -14.48 -16.85
N ASP A 251 -10.20 -15.17 -15.77
CA ASP A 251 -11.39 -16.02 -15.80
C ASP A 251 -12.64 -15.14 -15.92
N GLN A 252 -13.44 -15.36 -16.97
CA GLN A 252 -14.50 -14.44 -17.44
C GLN A 252 -15.76 -14.41 -16.57
N GLN A 253 -15.73 -14.97 -15.36
CA GLN A 253 -16.93 -15.09 -14.53
C GLN A 253 -17.40 -13.77 -13.90
N TRP A 254 -16.63 -12.67 -14.03
CA TRP A 254 -17.01 -11.37 -13.49
C TRP A 254 -16.63 -10.24 -14.44
N LEU A 255 -17.55 -9.29 -14.66
CA LEU A 255 -17.17 -7.94 -15.07
C LEU A 255 -16.11 -7.46 -14.07
N ILE A 256 -14.87 -7.22 -14.52
CA ILE A 256 -13.86 -6.57 -13.70
C ILE A 256 -14.28 -5.10 -13.55
N GLN A 257 -15.17 -4.85 -12.61
CA GLN A 257 -15.28 -3.53 -12.01
C GLN A 257 -14.04 -3.37 -11.12
N PHE A 258 -13.10 -2.55 -11.57
CA PHE A 258 -12.03 -2.05 -10.71
C PHE A 258 -12.58 -0.98 -9.78
#